data_AF-A0A7J6V223-F1
#
_entry.id   AF-A0A7J6V223-F1
#
_cell.length_a   1.000
_cell.length_b   1.000
_cell.length_c   1.000
_cell.angle_alpha   90.00
_cell.angle_beta   90.00
_cell.angle_gamma   90.00
#
_symmetry.space_group_name_H-M   'P 1'
#
loop_
_entity.id
_entity.type
_entity.pdbx_description
1 polymer ?
#
loop_
_entity_poly.entity_id
_entity_poly.type
_entity_poly.pdbx_seq_one_letter_code
_entity_poly.pdbx_strand_id
1 'polypeptide(L)'
;MIGARELDIAWGDNPCHWKWISQSDSSFVQVAKLEHVWWLEIRGTTETTILSPKTTYVAYLVIKFTKDDDYGLNTPPTDVLVEFIAGGGTASGARTVYLDPIRSEGHMCNPLLSLNQ
;
A
#
# COMPACT_ATOMS: atom_id res chain seq x y z
N MET A 1 -11.61 -8.33 -6.71
CA MET A 1 -10.57 -8.00 -5.70
C MET A 1 -9.32 -8.73 -6.14
N ILE A 2 -8.16 -8.07 -6.12
CA ILE A 2 -6.88 -8.64 -6.58
C ILE A 2 -6.15 -9.22 -5.38
N GLY A 3 -5.73 -10.49 -5.47
CA GLY A 3 -4.94 -11.13 -4.43
C GLY A 3 -3.46 -10.76 -4.49
N ALA A 4 -2.72 -10.93 -3.40
CA ALA A 4 -1.28 -10.59 -3.35
C ALA A 4 -0.44 -11.34 -4.41
N ARG A 5 -0.90 -12.52 -4.86
CA ARG A 5 -0.25 -13.33 -5.91
C ARG A 5 -0.42 -12.77 -7.32
N GLU A 6 -1.41 -11.91 -7.51
CA GLU A 6 -1.69 -11.25 -8.79
C GLU A 6 -1.05 -9.85 -8.86
N LEU A 7 -0.43 -9.41 -7.76
CA LEU A 7 0.35 -8.19 -7.72
C LEU A 7 1.78 -8.45 -8.18
N ASP A 8 2.34 -7.47 -8.88
CA ASP A 8 3.78 -7.40 -9.14
C ASP A 8 4.44 -6.73 -7.93
N ILE A 9 5.12 -7.52 -7.12
CA ILE A 9 5.77 -7.09 -5.89
C ILE A 9 7.27 -7.18 -6.12
N ALA A 10 7.99 -6.08 -5.92
CA ALA A 10 9.43 -6.09 -6.02
C ALA A 10 10.01 -7.18 -5.08
N TRP A 11 10.87 -8.04 -5.63
CA TRP A 11 11.48 -9.17 -4.94
C TRP A 11 10.50 -10.26 -4.47
N GLY A 12 9.23 -10.26 -4.93
CA GLY A 12 8.17 -11.15 -4.44
C GLY A 12 8.41 -12.64 -4.66
N ASP A 13 9.32 -13.00 -5.56
CA ASP A 13 9.79 -14.36 -5.82
C ASP A 13 10.94 -14.79 -4.88
N ASN A 14 11.57 -13.85 -4.18
CA ASN A 14 12.69 -14.12 -3.28
C ASN A 14 12.20 -14.45 -1.85
N PRO A 15 12.38 -15.69 -1.38
CA PRO A 15 11.92 -16.11 -0.06
C PRO A 15 12.67 -15.46 1.11
N CYS A 16 13.84 -14.83 0.85
CA CYS A 16 14.56 -14.03 1.86
C CYS A 16 13.86 -12.69 2.15
N HIS A 17 13.05 -12.19 1.21
CA HIS A 17 12.36 -10.91 1.34
C HIS A 17 10.86 -11.08 1.61
N TRP A 18 10.24 -12.11 1.02
CA TRP A 18 8.81 -12.35 1.11
C TRP A 18 8.49 -13.79 1.44
N LYS A 19 7.58 -13.99 2.39
CA LYS A 19 6.95 -15.28 2.68
C LYS A 19 5.50 -15.27 2.25
N TRP A 20 5.08 -16.33 1.59
CA TRP A 20 3.70 -16.51 1.18
C TRP A 20 2.98 -17.38 2.20
N ILE A 21 2.12 -16.76 3.01
CA ILE A 21 1.46 -17.42 4.14
C ILE A 21 -0.05 -17.48 3.91
N SER A 22 -0.71 -18.43 4.56
CA SER A 22 -2.16 -18.45 4.67
C SER A 22 -2.60 -17.73 5.94
N GLN A 23 -3.58 -16.85 5.84
CA GLN A 23 -4.14 -16.09 6.95
C GLN A 23 -5.64 -16.37 7.06
N SER A 24 -6.11 -16.80 8.23
CA SER A 24 -7.51 -17.20 8.43
C SER A 24 -8.51 -16.03 8.38
N ASP A 25 -8.03 -14.81 8.57
CA ASP A 25 -8.77 -13.55 8.49
C ASP A 25 -8.70 -12.91 7.08
N SER A 26 -8.06 -13.57 6.10
CA SER A 26 -7.99 -13.11 4.72
C SER A 26 -8.99 -13.86 3.84
N SER A 27 -9.65 -13.14 2.93
CA SER A 27 -10.45 -13.77 1.86
C SER A 27 -9.58 -14.40 0.76
N PHE A 28 -8.27 -14.16 0.78
CA PHE A 28 -7.30 -14.74 -0.15
C PHE A 28 -6.56 -15.91 0.49
N VAL A 29 -6.35 -16.97 -0.30
CA VAL A 29 -5.65 -18.21 0.11
C VAL A 29 -4.22 -17.93 0.58
N GLN A 30 -3.55 -16.98 -0.07
CA GLN A 30 -2.19 -16.58 0.26
C GLN A 30 -2.07 -15.06 0.32
N VAL A 31 -1.35 -14.60 1.33
CA VAL A 31 -0.95 -13.21 1.52
C VAL A 31 0.58 -13.12 1.53
N ALA A 32 1.11 -11.98 1.08
CA ALA A 32 2.54 -11.71 1.11
C ALA A 32 2.93 -11.13 2.48
N LYS A 33 3.73 -11.87 3.24
CA LYS A 33 4.37 -11.37 4.46
C LYS A 33 5.76 -10.85 4.10
N LEU A 34 5.98 -9.56 4.34
CA LEU A 34 7.28 -8.95 4.18
C LEU A 34 8.21 -9.35 5.35
N GLU A 35 9.46 -9.68 5.04
CA GLU A 35 10.50 -9.96 6.03
C GLU A 35 11.48 -8.79 6.15
N HIS A 36 12.18 -8.43 5.06
CA HIS A 36 13.08 -7.28 5.04
C HIS A 36 13.39 -6.87 3.60
N VAL A 37 13.30 -5.58 3.27
CA VAL A 37 13.66 -5.01 1.96
C VAL A 37 14.27 -3.62 2.13
N TRP A 38 15.05 -3.17 1.15
CA TRP A 38 15.59 -1.80 1.13
C TRP A 38 14.59 -0.76 0.61
N TRP A 39 13.67 -1.16 -0.27
CA TRP A 39 12.54 -0.35 -0.72
C TRP A 39 11.35 -1.25 -1.04
N LEU A 40 10.14 -0.70 -0.93
CA LEU A 40 8.89 -1.39 -1.19
C LEU A 40 8.23 -0.81 -2.45
N GLU A 41 8.02 -1.66 -3.45
CA GLU A 41 7.24 -1.31 -4.64
C GLU A 41 6.24 -2.43 -4.93
N ILE A 42 4.97 -2.04 -5.04
CA ILE A 42 3.85 -2.93 -5.31
C ILE A 42 3.05 -2.32 -6.47
N ARG A 43 2.86 -3.11 -7.52
CA ARG A 43 2.09 -2.73 -8.70
C ARG A 43 0.93 -3.70 -8.88
N GLY A 44 -0.23 -3.14 -9.20
CA GLY A 44 -1.43 -3.92 -9.50
C GLY A 44 -2.08 -3.40 -10.77
N THR A 45 -2.58 -4.33 -11.59
CA THR A 45 -3.33 -3.97 -12.80
C THR A 45 -4.67 -4.69 -12.77
N THR A 46 -5.74 -3.95 -13.01
CA THR A 46 -7.08 -4.50 -13.18
C THR A 46 -7.58 -4.14 -14.56
N GLU A 47 -8.25 -5.08 -15.21
CA GLU A 47 -9.00 -4.75 -16.41
C GLU A 47 -10.14 -3.79 -16.05
N THR A 48 -10.36 -2.79 -16.90
CA THR A 48 -11.44 -1.82 -16.72
C THR A 48 -12.73 -2.29 -17.39
N THR A 49 -12.66 -3.31 -18.23
CA THR A 49 -13.79 -3.99 -18.91
C THR A 49 -14.76 -4.65 -17.94
N ILE A 50 -14.25 -5.11 -16.79
CA ILE A 50 -15.04 -5.71 -15.72
C ILE A 50 -15.72 -4.67 -14.82
N LEU A 51 -15.40 -3.39 -15.00
CA LEU A 51 -15.99 -2.29 -14.24
C LEU A 51 -17.22 -1.75 -14.96
N SER A 52 -18.28 -1.48 -14.20
CA SER A 52 -19.50 -0.86 -14.69
C SER A 52 -19.22 0.58 -15.15
N PRO A 53 -19.71 0.98 -16.34
CA PRO A 53 -19.57 2.35 -16.81
C PRO A 53 -20.19 3.38 -15.84
N LYS A 54 -19.67 4.61 -15.88
CA LYS A 54 -20.20 5.77 -15.11
C LYS A 54 -20.28 5.55 -13.59
N THR A 55 -19.47 4.66 -13.07
CA THR A 55 -19.40 4.36 -11.64
C THR A 55 -18.08 4.85 -11.07
N THR A 56 -18.12 5.49 -9.91
CA THR A 56 -16.90 5.88 -9.20
C THR A 56 -16.35 4.67 -8.45
N TYR A 57 -15.11 4.30 -8.76
CA TYR A 57 -14.39 3.24 -8.08
C TYR A 57 -13.33 3.83 -7.15
N VAL A 58 -13.07 3.12 -6.06
CA VAL A 58 -11.98 3.44 -5.14
C VAL A 58 -11.10 2.20 -5.03
N ALA A 59 -9.78 2.41 -5.14
CA ALA A 59 -8.79 1.38 -4.90
C ALA A 59 -8.28 1.49 -3.46
N TYR A 60 -8.22 0.36 -2.77
CA TYR A 60 -7.68 0.26 -1.42
C TYR A 60 -6.56 -0.78 -1.39
N LEU A 61 -5.44 -0.42 -0.78
CA LEU A 61 -4.38 -1.36 -0.42
C LEU A 61 -4.53 -1.67 1.07
N VAL A 62 -4.80 -2.93 1.41
CA VAL A 62 -4.97 -3.36 2.80
C VAL A 62 -3.65 -3.93 3.31
N ILE A 63 -3.06 -3.28 4.30
CA ILE A 63 -1.81 -3.68 4.94
C ILE A 63 -2.05 -3.92 6.42
N LYS A 64 -1.40 -4.95 6.97
CA LYS A 64 -1.43 -5.28 8.39
C LYS A 64 0.00 -5.24 8.93
N PHE A 65 0.23 -4.37 9.90
CA PHE A 65 1.49 -4.31 10.62
C PHE A 65 1.46 -5.28 11.81
N THR A 66 2.52 -6.07 11.97
CA THR A 66 2.76 -6.82 13.20
C THR A 66 3.44 -5.90 14.22
N LYS A 67 3.11 -6.07 15.51
CA LYS A 67 3.51 -5.12 16.58
C LYS A 67 5.02 -4.86 16.68
N ASP A 68 5.84 -5.78 16.17
CA ASP A 68 7.28 -5.81 16.39
C ASP A 68 8.12 -5.68 15.09
N ASP A 69 7.50 -5.63 13.89
CA ASP A 69 8.23 -5.68 12.59
C ASP A 69 7.79 -4.60 11.57
N ASP A 70 7.36 -3.42 12.01
CA ASP A 70 7.00 -2.29 11.11
C ASP A 70 8.15 -1.29 10.86
N TYR A 71 9.35 -1.63 11.33
CA TYR A 71 10.50 -0.74 11.32
C TYR A 71 10.86 -0.34 9.89
N GLY A 72 10.75 0.97 9.58
CA GLY A 72 11.06 1.53 8.26
C GLY A 72 9.89 1.60 7.28
N LEU A 73 8.69 1.11 7.63
CA LEU A 73 7.48 1.25 6.80
C LEU A 73 6.41 2.16 7.41
N ASN A 74 6.52 2.47 8.70
CA ASN A 74 5.59 3.30 9.45
C ASN A 74 5.88 4.81 9.38
N THR A 75 7.03 5.20 8.83
CA THR A 75 7.53 6.59 8.83
C THR A 75 7.72 7.19 7.44
N PRO A 76 8.14 6.45 6.37
CA PRO A 76 8.42 7.12 5.12
C PRO A 76 7.13 7.49 4.37
N PRO A 77 7.11 8.67 3.72
CA PRO A 77 6.10 8.97 2.72
C PRO A 77 6.15 7.91 1.61
N THR A 78 4.98 7.43 1.21
CA THR A 78 4.80 6.43 0.16
C THR A 78 4.08 7.07 -1.01
N ASP A 79 4.69 7.02 -2.19
CA ASP A 79 4.07 7.50 -3.41
C ASP A 79 3.09 6.47 -3.95
N VAL A 80 1.86 6.92 -4.18
CA VAL A 80 0.77 6.14 -4.75
C VAL A 80 0.42 6.77 -6.08
N LEU A 81 0.52 5.97 -7.13
CA LEU A 81 0.17 6.35 -8.49
C LEU A 81 -0.99 5.48 -8.96
N VAL A 82 -2.01 6.12 -9.51
CA VAL A 82 -3.12 5.46 -10.20
C VAL A 82 -3.12 5.93 -11.64
N GLU A 83 -3.08 4.98 -12.56
CA GLU A 83 -3.12 5.26 -13.99
C GLU A 83 -4.30 4.53 -14.63
N PHE A 84 -5.05 5.27 -15.45
CA PHE A 84 -6.10 4.75 -16.29
C PHE A 84 -5.64 4.85 -17.74
N ILE A 85 -5.48 3.69 -18.38
CA ILE A 85 -5.03 3.58 -19.76
C ILE A 85 -6.23 3.17 -20.61
N ALA A 86 -6.65 4.05 -21.53
CA ALA A 86 -7.67 3.75 -22.52
C ALA A 86 -7.12 4.01 -23.93
N GLY A 87 -7.71 3.37 -24.95
CA GLY A 87 -7.27 3.48 -26.35
C GLY A 87 -7.29 4.91 -26.94
N GLY A 88 -7.85 5.89 -26.23
CA GLY A 88 -7.88 7.31 -26.61
C GLY A 88 -7.09 8.26 -25.71
N GLY A 89 -6.38 7.77 -24.68
CA GLY A 89 -5.61 8.61 -23.77
C GLY A 89 -5.30 7.95 -22.43
N THR A 90 -4.38 8.57 -21.69
CA THR A 90 -4.01 8.17 -20.32
C THR A 90 -4.42 9.26 -19.35
N ALA A 91 -5.07 8.88 -18.25
CA ALA A 91 -5.31 9.76 -17.11
C ALA A 91 -4.58 9.20 -15.89
N SER A 92 -3.84 10.04 -15.17
CA SER A 92 -3.10 9.62 -13.98
C SER A 92 -3.30 10.57 -12.81
N GLY A 93 -3.19 10.02 -11.60
CA GLY A 93 -3.19 10.77 -10.35
C GLY A 93 -2.15 10.19 -9.41
N ALA A 94 -1.24 11.03 -8.93
CA ALA A 94 -0.24 10.68 -7.94
C ALA A 94 -0.53 11.37 -6.60
N ARG A 95 -0.31 10.67 -5.49
CA ARG A 95 -0.41 11.21 -4.14
C ARG A 95 0.65 10.56 -3.25
N THR A 96 1.19 11.34 -2.33
CA THR A 96 2.05 10.82 -1.27
C THR A 96 1.21 10.58 -0.02
N VAL A 97 1.28 9.38 0.54
CA VAL A 97 0.52 8.95 1.73
C VAL A 97 1.43 8.29 2.75
N TYR A 98 0.96 8.09 3.98
CA TYR A 98 1.66 7.28 4.98
C TYR A 98 0.92 5.95 5.14
N LEU A 99 1.66 4.84 5.19
CA LEU A 99 1.06 3.50 5.33
C LEU A 99 0.54 3.25 6.75
N ASP A 100 1.15 3.88 7.76
CA ASP A 100 0.64 3.92 9.14
C ASP A 100 0.46 5.39 9.61
N PRO A 101 -0.71 5.99 9.36
CA PRO A 101 -0.96 7.36 9.76
C PRO A 101 -1.03 7.54 11.29
N ILE A 102 -1.42 6.51 12.05
CA ILE A 102 -1.65 6.63 13.51
C ILE A 102 -0.32 6.76 14.26
N ARG A 103 0.73 6.05 13.81
CA ARG A 103 2.08 6.20 14.37
C ARG A 103 2.82 7.43 13.86
N SER A 104 2.45 7.95 12.69
CA SER A 104 3.05 9.17 12.12
C SER A 104 2.77 10.43 12.96
N GLU A 105 1.62 10.50 13.65
CA GLU A 105 1.27 11.62 14.53
C GLU A 105 2.09 11.66 15.82
N GLY A 106 2.65 10.52 16.26
CA GLY A 106 3.48 10.44 17.47
C GLY A 106 4.93 10.91 17.29
N HIS A 107 5.37 11.19 16.06
CA HIS A 107 6.72 11.61 15.73
C HIS A 107 6.87 13.11 15.46
N MET A 108 5.80 13.90 15.65
CA MET A 108 5.90 15.34 15.82
C MET A 108 6.06 15.64 17.30
N CYS A 109 7.29 15.91 17.76
CA CYS A 109 7.49 16.63 19.00
C CYS A 109 6.61 17.88 18.98
N ASN A 110 5.75 18.03 20.00
CA ASN A 110 5.01 19.25 20.30
C ASN A 110 5.86 20.50 20.01
N PRO A 111 5.44 21.44 19.15
CA PRO A 111 5.83 22.81 19.36
C PRO A 111 5.09 23.26 20.62
N LEU A 112 5.82 23.27 21.72
CA LEU A 112 5.41 23.92 22.97
C LEU A 112 4.71 25.26 22.67
N LEU A 113 3.54 25.42 23.27
CA LEU A 113 3.18 26.60 24.06
C LEU A 113 3.92 27.88 23.65
N SER A 114 3.34 28.63 22.72
CA SER A 114 3.55 30.07 22.66
C SER A 114 2.35 30.73 22.00
N LEU A 115 1.89 31.83 22.61
CA LEU A 115 0.76 32.72 22.27
C LEU A 115 -0.63 32.16 22.64
N ASN A 116 -1.43 32.76 23.54
CA ASN A 116 -1.45 34.12 24.07
C ASN A 116 -2.15 34.17 25.44
N GLN A 117 -1.58 34.97 26.35
CA GLN A 117 -2.38 35.83 27.23
C GLN A 117 -2.90 37.01 26.40
#